data_AF-A0A2R5GDA2-F1
#
_entry.id   AF-A0A2R5GDA2-F1
#
_cell.length_a   1.000
_cell.length_b   1.000
_cell.length_c   1.000
_cell.angle_alpha   90.00
_cell.angle_beta   90.00
_cell.angle_gamma   90.00
#
_symmetry.space_group_name_H-M   'P 1'
#
loop_
_entity.id
_entity.type
_entity.pdbx_description
1 polymer ?
#
loop_
_entity_poly.entity_id
_entity_poly.type
_entity_poly.pdbx_seq_one_letter_code
_entity_poly.pdbx_strand_id
1 'polypeptide(L)'
;MEASIQHRIASLRRELADATRLEAELGQRTKNTVRKSDQAKVTSDQETAMLMRRAMYDPIWAIAQVWLSMGVQSSSHVVQSAGLSTQEHAALSQVAQVMVDSKRRVPELSPHVLSGLLQGVRVAIFVRDTVAQREENLKDEAVRPAESAPERREKEAIRKREIAEQRRRESLRKAEERRKAAEAEQAFMERALREEREQMLQEQRRKAAVQEETSRKLAATRAEQEEKRRRKASEERAAQRAKEREIERRRMALADARRTLNAQCEEDVFALREVHLPSALRDLKFGIAQKRVSLVAEQRKLKARRLAIQAQLKEPLVPSAAKVKLRDALATLTQEESTLASSLRGLDDEHKHGVQLLETSMDEREEEIRAQYAALRRDAENEISLCVRDGKL
;
A
#
# COMPACT_ATOMS: atom_id res chain seq x y z
N MET A 1 48.00 -6.03 -20.62
CA MET A 1 46.70 -6.67 -20.90
C MET A 1 45.98 -7.03 -19.61
N GLU A 2 46.58 -7.87 -18.75
CA GLU A 2 46.06 -8.24 -17.44
C GLU A 2 45.70 -7.02 -16.56
N ALA A 3 46.56 -6.00 -16.53
CA ALA A 3 46.28 -4.73 -15.87
C ALA A 3 45.09 -3.94 -16.48
N SER A 4 44.85 -4.08 -17.78
CA SER A 4 43.73 -3.40 -18.47
C SER A 4 42.40 -4.09 -18.18
N ILE A 5 42.39 -5.43 -18.23
CA ILE A 5 41.22 -6.25 -17.86
C ILE A 5 40.89 -6.04 -16.37
N GLN A 6 41.90 -6.08 -15.49
CA GLN A 6 41.71 -5.79 -14.07
C GLN A 6 41.19 -4.37 -13.83
N HIS A 7 41.65 -3.37 -14.59
CA HIS A 7 41.13 -2.01 -14.48
C HIS A 7 39.67 -1.91 -14.95
N ARG A 8 39.31 -2.55 -16.07
CA ARG A 8 37.92 -2.63 -16.55
C ARG A 8 37.00 -3.33 -15.54
N ILE A 9 37.44 -4.47 -15.00
CA ILE A 9 36.73 -5.20 -13.94
C ILE A 9 36.57 -4.34 -12.69
N ALA A 10 37.61 -3.62 -12.27
CA ALA A 10 37.56 -2.73 -11.12
C ALA A 10 36.60 -1.56 -11.34
N SER A 11 36.55 -1.01 -12.57
CA SER A 11 35.61 0.06 -12.93
C SER A 11 34.18 -0.44 -12.90
N LEU A 12 33.90 -1.61 -13.50
CA LEU A 12 32.59 -2.25 -13.47
C LEU A 12 32.14 -2.57 -12.04
N ARG A 13 33.04 -3.09 -11.20
CA ARG A 13 32.74 -3.34 -9.77
C ARG A 13 32.37 -2.05 -9.02
N ARG A 14 32.98 -0.91 -9.34
CA ARG A 14 32.60 0.38 -8.76
C ARG A 14 31.24 0.85 -9.27
N GLU A 15 31.00 0.81 -10.57
CA GLU A 15 29.70 1.19 -11.14
C GLU A 15 28.55 0.35 -10.57
N LEU A 16 28.78 -0.95 -10.37
CA LEU A 16 27.82 -1.86 -9.75
C LEU A 16 27.61 -1.56 -8.26
N ALA A 17 28.68 -1.22 -7.52
CA ALA A 17 28.61 -0.78 -6.13
C ALA A 17 27.87 0.55 -5.97
N ASP A 18 28.06 1.49 -6.89
CA ASP A 18 27.39 2.79 -6.89
C ASP A 18 25.90 2.63 -7.24
N ALA A 19 25.57 1.75 -8.19
CA ALA A 19 24.19 1.39 -8.52
C ALA A 19 23.46 0.74 -7.33
N THR A 20 24.07 -0.26 -6.67
CA THR A 20 23.51 -0.89 -5.46
C THR A 20 23.32 0.10 -4.32
N ARG A 21 24.24 1.06 -4.15
CA ARG A 21 24.14 2.09 -3.11
C ARG A 21 22.97 3.05 -3.37
N LEU A 22 22.79 3.49 -4.60
CA LEU A 22 21.63 4.29 -5.03
C LEU A 22 20.31 3.54 -4.82
N GLU A 23 20.27 2.22 -5.06
CA GLU A 23 19.09 1.40 -4.78
C GLU A 23 18.78 1.32 -3.28
N ALA A 24 19.79 1.20 -2.43
CA ALA A 24 19.60 1.19 -0.97
C ALA A 24 19.05 2.54 -0.46
N GLU A 25 19.57 3.66 -0.98
CA GLU A 25 19.10 5.01 -0.63
C GLU A 25 17.67 5.28 -1.12
N LEU A 26 17.35 4.87 -2.35
CA LEU A 26 15.98 4.97 -2.89
C LEU A 26 15.03 4.08 -2.11
N GLY A 27 15.41 2.83 -1.81
CA GLY A 27 14.61 1.91 -1.00
C GLY A 27 14.32 2.45 0.41
N GLN A 28 15.28 3.13 1.04
CA GLN A 28 15.04 3.84 2.31
C GLN A 28 14.12 5.05 2.14
N ARG A 29 14.29 5.85 1.09
CA ARG A 29 13.39 6.98 0.79
C ARG A 29 11.95 6.51 0.56
N THR A 30 11.75 5.44 -0.20
CA THR A 30 10.42 4.86 -0.47
C THR A 30 9.79 4.29 0.79
N LYS A 31 10.57 3.59 1.64
CA LYS A 31 10.09 3.15 2.96
C LYS A 31 9.68 4.34 3.84
N ASN A 32 10.43 5.43 3.82
CA ASN A 32 10.11 6.63 4.59
C ASN A 32 8.87 7.38 4.05
N THR A 33 8.64 7.42 2.74
CA THR A 33 7.43 8.04 2.16
C THR A 33 6.18 7.20 2.42
N VAL A 34 6.25 5.88 2.27
CA VAL A 34 5.13 4.97 2.59
C VAL A 34 4.78 5.06 4.08
N ARG A 35 5.78 5.05 4.98
CA ARG A 35 5.56 5.18 6.42
C ARG A 35 4.91 6.51 6.80
N LYS A 36 5.27 7.60 6.14
CA LYS A 36 4.63 8.93 6.33
C LYS A 36 3.19 8.96 5.80
N SER A 37 2.90 8.32 4.66
CA SER A 37 1.53 8.27 4.13
C SER A 37 0.62 7.40 4.98
N ASP A 38 1.13 6.26 5.48
CA ASP A 38 0.37 5.39 6.38
C ASP A 38 0.09 6.09 7.71
N GLN A 39 1.05 6.85 8.24
CA GLN A 39 0.84 7.65 9.44
C GLN A 39 -0.24 8.73 9.24
N ALA A 40 -0.26 9.40 8.09
CA ALA A 40 -1.29 10.38 7.74
C ALA A 40 -2.69 9.75 7.56
N LYS A 41 -2.75 8.52 7.04
CA LYS A 41 -4.02 7.78 6.89
C LYS A 41 -4.57 7.32 8.24
N VAL A 42 -3.71 6.79 9.12
CA VAL A 42 -4.10 6.40 10.48
C VAL A 42 -4.62 7.60 11.27
N THR A 43 -3.97 8.77 11.19
CA THR A 43 -4.46 9.98 11.86
C THR A 43 -5.80 10.46 11.30
N SER A 44 -5.97 10.44 9.98
CA SER A 44 -7.23 10.81 9.32
C SER A 44 -8.38 9.84 9.69
N ASP A 45 -8.10 8.54 9.75
CA ASP A 45 -9.09 7.53 10.13
C ASP A 45 -9.47 7.65 11.61
N GLN A 46 -8.50 8.01 12.47
CA GLN A 46 -8.74 8.27 13.90
C GLN A 46 -9.57 9.55 14.13
N GLU A 47 -9.29 10.63 13.37
CA GLU A 47 -10.08 11.87 13.39
C GLU A 47 -11.50 11.64 12.88
N THR A 48 -11.65 10.89 11.79
CA THR A 48 -12.96 10.55 11.22
C THR A 48 -13.77 9.67 12.18
N ALA A 49 -13.14 8.68 12.81
CA ALA A 49 -13.77 7.85 13.84
C ALA A 49 -14.16 8.68 15.08
N MET A 50 -13.33 9.65 15.47
CA MET A 50 -13.60 10.54 16.61
C MET A 50 -14.76 11.51 16.30
N LEU A 51 -14.88 12.00 15.06
CA LEU A 51 -16.01 12.82 14.61
C LEU A 51 -17.32 12.02 14.55
N MET A 52 -17.30 10.80 14.01
CA MET A 52 -18.47 9.90 14.04
C MET A 52 -18.90 9.55 15.47
N ARG A 53 -17.93 9.42 16.39
CA ARG A 53 -18.19 9.17 17.81
C ARG A 53 -18.94 10.35 18.46
N ARG A 54 -18.50 11.59 18.23
CA ARG A 54 -19.19 12.78 18.77
C ARG A 54 -20.62 12.89 18.23
N ALA A 55 -20.81 12.69 16.93
CA ALA A 55 -22.12 12.82 16.29
C ALA A 55 -23.16 11.79 16.78
N MET A 56 -22.75 10.55 17.09
CA MET A 56 -23.69 9.49 17.49
C MET A 56 -23.94 9.41 19.00
N TYR A 57 -22.94 9.70 19.84
CA TYR A 57 -23.04 9.40 21.26
C TYR A 57 -23.35 10.63 22.14
N ASP A 58 -23.01 11.84 21.70
CA ASP A 58 -23.32 13.07 22.45
C ASP A 58 -24.84 13.32 22.61
N PRO A 59 -25.70 13.05 21.59
CA PRO A 59 -27.15 13.17 21.76
C PRO A 59 -27.70 12.16 22.77
N ILE A 60 -27.21 10.90 22.74
CA ILE A 60 -27.66 9.83 23.64
C ILE A 60 -27.32 10.15 25.10
N TRP A 61 -26.14 10.73 25.33
CA TRP A 61 -25.70 11.16 26.66
C TRP A 61 -26.48 12.38 27.17
N ALA A 62 -26.69 13.39 26.33
CA ALA A 62 -27.51 14.56 26.66
C ALA A 62 -28.94 14.15 27.05
N ILE A 63 -29.50 13.15 26.37
CA ILE A 63 -30.86 12.69 26.66
C ILE A 63 -30.94 11.88 27.96
N ALA A 64 -29.95 11.02 28.25
CA ALA A 64 -29.87 10.34 29.54
C ALA A 64 -29.79 11.34 30.71
N GLN A 65 -29.06 12.44 30.52
CA GLN A 65 -28.98 13.53 31.49
C GLN A 65 -30.31 14.26 31.67
N VAL A 66 -31.05 14.52 30.57
CA VAL A 66 -32.40 15.08 30.63
C VAL A 66 -33.36 14.15 31.39
N TRP A 67 -33.35 12.85 31.09
CA TRP A 67 -34.17 11.85 31.78
C TRP A 67 -33.95 11.87 33.30
N LEU A 68 -32.69 11.84 33.74
CA LEU A 68 -32.35 11.90 35.17
C LEU A 68 -32.75 13.24 35.81
N SER A 69 -32.60 14.35 35.08
CA SER A 69 -32.94 15.70 35.58
C SER A 69 -34.45 15.93 35.77
N MET A 70 -35.31 15.22 35.04
CA MET A 70 -36.77 15.34 35.18
C MET A 70 -37.30 14.65 36.45
N GLY A 71 -36.46 13.94 37.22
CA GLY A 71 -36.81 13.45 38.56
C GLY A 71 -38.05 12.55 38.61
N VAL A 72 -38.32 11.80 37.53
CA VAL A 72 -39.55 11.02 37.38
C VAL A 72 -39.54 9.87 38.38
N GLN A 73 -40.38 9.97 39.42
CA GLN A 73 -40.53 8.91 40.41
C GLN A 73 -41.32 7.73 39.82
N SER A 74 -40.95 6.51 40.20
CA SER A 74 -41.50 5.25 39.65
C SER A 74 -43.02 5.08 39.86
N SER A 75 -43.61 5.83 40.78
CA SER A 75 -45.05 5.85 41.08
C SER A 75 -45.82 6.95 40.34
N SER A 76 -45.17 7.73 39.47
CA SER A 76 -45.84 8.85 38.80
C SER A 76 -46.78 8.37 37.69
N HIS A 77 -47.95 9.01 37.60
CA HIS A 77 -48.96 8.83 36.54
C HIS A 77 -48.37 8.91 35.13
N VAL A 78 -47.25 9.63 34.98
CA VAL A 78 -46.49 9.84 33.76
C VAL A 78 -45.90 8.53 33.21
N VAL A 79 -45.36 7.68 34.08
CA VAL A 79 -44.76 6.39 33.71
C VAL A 79 -45.84 5.40 33.24
N GLN A 80 -47.00 5.42 33.90
CA GLN A 80 -48.15 4.58 33.53
C GLN A 80 -48.77 4.99 32.19
N SER A 81 -48.89 6.29 31.90
CA SER A 81 -49.42 6.78 30.62
C SER A 81 -48.51 6.49 29.42
N ALA A 82 -47.21 6.29 29.67
CA ALA A 82 -46.24 5.93 28.66
C ALA A 82 -46.23 4.43 28.32
N GLY A 83 -47.02 3.61 29.02
CA GLY A 83 -47.04 2.16 28.85
C GLY A 83 -45.78 1.45 29.34
N LEU A 84 -44.95 2.12 30.15
CA LEU A 84 -43.76 1.50 30.73
C LEU A 84 -44.13 0.77 32.02
N SER A 85 -43.73 -0.49 32.13
CA SER A 85 -43.80 -1.21 33.38
C SER A 85 -42.87 -0.60 34.43
N THR A 86 -43.19 -0.79 35.70
CA THR A 86 -42.35 -0.36 36.83
C THR A 86 -40.92 -0.94 36.77
N GLN A 87 -40.76 -2.13 36.17
CA GLN A 87 -39.45 -2.75 35.95
C GLN A 87 -38.67 -2.07 34.82
N GLU A 88 -39.31 -1.75 33.69
CA GLU A 88 -38.66 -1.06 32.57
C GLU A 88 -38.22 0.36 32.96
N HIS A 89 -39.03 1.07 33.75
CA HIS A 89 -38.67 2.39 34.28
C HIS A 89 -37.43 2.34 35.19
N ALA A 90 -37.37 1.35 36.08
CA ALA A 90 -36.22 1.16 36.98
C ALA A 90 -34.96 0.80 36.18
N ALA A 91 -35.08 -0.10 35.20
CA ALA A 91 -33.98 -0.48 34.32
C ALA A 91 -33.45 0.71 33.50
N LEU A 92 -34.35 1.51 32.91
CA LEU A 92 -33.98 2.70 32.13
C LEU A 92 -33.28 3.76 32.98
N SER A 93 -33.78 4.00 34.19
CA SER A 93 -33.18 4.97 35.12
C SER A 93 -31.81 4.51 35.61
N GLN A 94 -31.63 3.22 35.89
CA GLN A 94 -30.34 2.65 36.27
C GLN A 94 -29.33 2.70 35.12
N VAL A 95 -29.76 2.42 33.89
CA VAL A 95 -28.89 2.54 32.69
C VAL A 95 -28.50 3.98 32.43
N ALA A 96 -29.44 4.94 32.53
CA ALA A 96 -29.15 6.36 32.39
C ALA A 96 -28.16 6.84 33.45
N GLN A 97 -28.34 6.43 34.70
CA GLN A 97 -27.44 6.74 35.82
C GLN A 97 -26.03 6.19 35.58
N VAL A 98 -25.91 4.91 35.17
CA VAL A 98 -24.62 4.28 34.84
C VAL A 98 -23.92 4.97 33.66
N MET A 99 -24.67 5.41 32.64
CA MET A 99 -24.11 6.14 31.51
C MET A 99 -23.61 7.55 31.88
N VAL A 100 -24.29 8.24 32.78
CA VAL A 100 -23.88 9.58 33.25
C VAL A 100 -22.70 9.48 34.23
N ASP A 101 -22.75 8.54 35.18
CA ASP A 101 -21.73 8.40 36.23
C ASP A 101 -20.41 7.81 35.71
N SER A 102 -20.46 6.89 34.75
CA SER A 102 -19.24 6.22 34.29
C SER A 102 -18.41 7.03 33.28
N LYS A 103 -18.98 8.03 32.59
CA LYS A 103 -18.42 8.66 31.37
C LYS A 103 -17.85 7.62 30.38
N ARG A 104 -18.28 6.35 30.44
CA ARG A 104 -17.70 5.24 29.68
C ARG A 104 -18.50 4.99 28.40
N ARG A 105 -17.78 4.40 27.45
CA ARG A 105 -18.14 4.28 26.04
C ARG A 105 -19.38 3.38 25.88
N VAL A 106 -20.37 3.91 25.16
CA VAL A 106 -21.62 3.25 24.70
C VAL A 106 -21.47 1.95 23.85
N PRO A 107 -20.31 1.55 23.25
CA PRO A 107 -20.22 0.34 22.41
C PRO A 107 -20.52 -1.00 23.09
N GLU A 108 -20.61 -1.05 24.42
CA GLU A 108 -20.87 -2.28 25.18
C GLU A 108 -22.34 -2.47 25.55
N LEU A 109 -23.22 -1.50 25.23
CA LEU A 109 -24.64 -1.63 25.49
C LEU A 109 -25.30 -2.50 24.42
N SER A 110 -26.02 -3.54 24.85
CA SER A 110 -26.70 -4.44 23.93
C SER A 110 -27.75 -3.67 23.11
N PRO A 111 -28.04 -4.09 21.86
CA PRO A 111 -28.99 -3.41 20.98
C PRO A 111 -30.38 -3.18 21.60
N HIS A 112 -30.81 -4.06 22.50
CA HIS A 112 -32.06 -3.92 23.25
C HIS A 112 -32.03 -2.76 24.25
N VAL A 113 -30.87 -2.46 24.84
CA VAL A 113 -30.69 -1.32 25.76
C VAL A 113 -30.71 0.00 24.99
N LEU A 114 -30.08 0.05 23.81
CA LEU A 114 -30.16 1.22 22.91
C LEU A 114 -31.58 1.47 22.41
N SER A 115 -32.31 0.41 22.07
CA SER A 115 -33.73 0.50 21.71
C SER A 115 -34.58 0.99 22.88
N GLY A 116 -34.35 0.48 24.09
CA GLY A 116 -35.05 0.93 25.30
C GLY A 116 -34.78 2.40 25.63
N LEU A 117 -33.53 2.86 25.53
CA LEU A 117 -33.16 4.26 25.72
C LEU A 117 -33.88 5.17 24.72
N LEU A 118 -33.82 4.86 23.42
CA LEU A 118 -34.52 5.61 22.36
C LEU A 118 -36.05 5.65 22.56
N GLN A 119 -36.60 4.59 23.15
CA GLN A 119 -38.03 4.51 23.47
C GLN A 119 -38.37 5.34 24.71
N GLY A 120 -37.52 5.36 25.73
CA GLY A 120 -37.61 6.27 26.88
C GLY A 120 -37.48 7.76 26.51
N VAL A 121 -36.69 8.08 25.48
CA VAL A 121 -36.60 9.45 24.93
C VAL A 121 -37.93 9.94 24.38
N ARG A 122 -38.62 9.08 23.60
CA ARG A 122 -39.96 9.41 23.06
C ARG A 122 -40.96 9.69 24.18
N VAL A 123 -40.84 8.97 25.29
CA VAL A 123 -41.65 9.19 26.49
C VAL A 123 -41.32 10.53 27.14
N ALA A 124 -40.04 10.85 27.40
CA ALA A 124 -39.64 12.11 28.03
C ALA A 124 -40.09 13.36 27.25
N ILE A 125 -40.06 13.30 25.91
CA ILE A 125 -40.58 14.37 25.05
C ILE A 125 -42.10 14.49 25.21
N PHE A 126 -42.82 13.37 25.26
CA PHE A 126 -44.27 13.34 25.49
C PHE A 126 -44.68 13.87 26.89
N VAL A 127 -43.84 13.68 27.92
CA VAL A 127 -44.05 14.26 29.26
C VAL A 127 -43.95 15.79 29.22
N ARG A 128 -42.99 16.33 28.48
CA ARG A 128 -42.76 17.78 28.38
C ARG A 128 -43.96 18.51 27.74
N ASP A 129 -44.65 17.86 26.80
CA ASP A 129 -45.83 18.42 26.14
C ASP A 129 -47.13 18.22 26.95
N THR A 130 -47.24 17.15 27.75
CA THR A 130 -48.44 16.87 28.57
C THR A 130 -48.48 17.65 29.89
N VAL A 131 -47.34 18.08 30.43
CA VAL A 131 -47.28 18.98 31.59
C VAL A 131 -47.69 20.41 31.19
N ALA A 132 -47.34 20.87 30.00
CA ALA A 132 -47.77 22.17 29.48
C ALA A 132 -49.30 22.28 29.26
N GLN A 133 -49.97 21.14 29.02
CA GLN A 133 -51.44 21.07 28.83
C GLN A 133 -52.23 20.97 30.15
N ARG A 134 -51.58 20.66 31.28
CA ARG A 134 -52.25 20.54 32.59
C ARG A 134 -52.28 21.84 33.40
N GLU A 135 -51.40 22.79 33.14
CA GLU A 135 -51.47 24.13 33.75
C GLU A 135 -52.61 24.98 33.18
N GLU A 136 -53.09 24.68 31.97
CA GLU A 136 -54.20 25.40 31.34
C GLU A 136 -55.57 24.89 31.81
N ASN A 137 -55.67 23.60 32.17
CA ASN A 137 -56.93 22.96 32.60
C ASN A 137 -57.27 23.14 34.09
N LEU A 138 -56.40 23.78 34.89
CA LEU A 138 -56.62 24.00 36.33
C LEU A 138 -57.34 25.32 36.68
N LYS A 139 -57.88 26.05 35.69
CA LYS A 139 -58.62 27.30 35.92
C LYS A 139 -60.15 27.17 35.96
N ASP A 140 -60.73 26.02 35.57
CA ASP A 140 -62.17 25.94 35.30
C ASP A 140 -63.01 25.01 36.21
N GLU A 141 -62.46 24.49 37.31
CA GLU A 141 -63.26 23.78 38.32
C GLU A 141 -63.15 24.42 39.70
N ALA A 142 -63.85 25.55 39.88
CA ALA A 142 -64.33 25.97 41.17
C ALA A 142 -65.75 26.51 41.02
N VAL A 143 -66.65 26.05 41.92
CA VAL A 143 -68.02 26.50 42.19
C VAL A 143 -69.15 25.61 41.60
N ARG A 144 -69.38 24.49 42.29
CA ARG A 144 -70.73 24.07 42.75
C ARG A 144 -70.93 24.67 44.16
N PRO A 145 -72.16 24.97 44.65
CA PRO A 145 -73.18 23.98 45.08
C PRO A 145 -74.63 24.38 44.74
N ALA A 146 -75.57 23.45 44.48
CA ALA A 146 -76.24 22.44 45.32
C ALA A 146 -77.50 22.97 46.04
N GLU A 147 -78.62 22.23 45.85
CA GLU A 147 -79.67 21.81 46.82
C GLU A 147 -80.98 21.54 46.06
N SER A 148 -81.37 20.27 45.88
CA SER A 148 -82.26 19.44 46.73
C SER A 148 -83.65 20.07 46.91
N ALA A 149 -84.66 19.68 46.14
CA ALA A 149 -85.53 18.50 46.34
C ALA A 149 -86.61 18.76 47.45
N PRO A 150 -87.62 17.91 47.60
CA PRO A 150 -88.91 18.06 46.94
C PRO A 150 -90.09 17.98 47.93
N GLU A 151 -91.21 18.64 47.66
CA GLU A 151 -92.53 18.20 48.15
C GLU A 151 -93.60 18.99 47.39
N ARG A 152 -94.41 18.33 46.55
CA ARG A 152 -95.81 17.92 46.84
C ARG A 152 -96.51 18.90 47.78
N ARG A 153 -97.72 19.36 47.57
CA ARG A 153 -98.80 19.22 46.58
C ARG A 153 -99.81 20.30 47.05
N GLU A 154 -100.83 20.55 46.24
CA GLU A 154 -102.04 21.26 46.68
C GLU A 154 -101.87 22.74 47.06
N LYS A 155 -102.00 23.60 46.05
CA LYS A 155 -103.22 24.40 45.88
C LYS A 155 -103.11 25.22 44.61
N GLU A 156 -104.28 25.63 44.12
CA GLU A 156 -104.45 26.70 43.13
C GLU A 156 -104.25 26.33 41.66
N ALA A 157 -105.06 25.35 41.25
CA ALA A 157 -105.48 25.09 39.88
C ALA A 157 -106.26 26.26 39.20
N ILE A 158 -106.10 27.52 39.61
CA ILE A 158 -106.86 28.68 39.08
C ILE A 158 -105.95 29.80 38.51
N ARG A 159 -104.62 29.65 38.53
CA ARG A 159 -103.65 30.49 37.76
C ARG A 159 -103.00 29.72 36.60
N LYS A 160 -103.69 28.75 36.00
CA LYS A 160 -103.20 27.90 34.90
C LYS A 160 -103.63 28.32 33.49
N ARG A 161 -104.29 29.48 33.31
CA ARG A 161 -104.73 29.96 31.98
C ARG A 161 -104.01 31.22 31.46
N GLU A 162 -103.59 32.17 32.29
CA GLU A 162 -102.78 33.32 31.80
C GLU A 162 -101.29 32.99 31.62
N ILE A 163 -100.73 32.10 32.44
CA ILE A 163 -99.31 31.71 32.37
C ILE A 163 -99.00 30.84 31.13
N ALA A 164 -100.00 30.16 30.55
CA ALA A 164 -99.80 29.33 29.35
C ALA A 164 -99.57 30.17 28.09
N GLU A 165 -100.10 31.39 28.04
CA GLU A 165 -100.00 32.27 26.86
C GLU A 165 -98.71 33.10 26.88
N GLN A 166 -98.26 33.57 28.05
CA GLN A 166 -96.91 34.14 28.22
C GLN A 166 -95.81 33.09 28.01
N ARG A 167 -95.99 31.85 28.48
CA ARG A 167 -95.00 30.78 28.27
C ARG A 167 -94.88 30.33 26.81
N ARG A 168 -95.93 30.44 25.98
CA ARG A 168 -95.81 30.17 24.53
C ARG A 168 -95.00 31.23 23.80
N ARG A 169 -95.13 32.52 24.16
CA ARG A 169 -94.34 33.60 23.56
C ARG A 169 -92.89 33.60 24.05
N GLU A 170 -92.66 33.29 25.33
CA GLU A 170 -91.30 33.10 25.85
C GLU A 170 -90.65 31.78 25.41
N SER A 171 -91.41 30.69 25.20
CA SER A 171 -90.84 29.45 24.65
C SER A 171 -90.47 29.59 23.19
N LEU A 172 -91.24 30.36 22.40
CA LEU A 172 -90.87 30.68 21.02
C LEU A 172 -89.60 31.53 20.97
N ARG A 173 -89.46 32.55 21.83
CA ARG A 173 -88.21 33.34 21.94
C ARG A 173 -87.02 32.50 22.43
N LYS A 174 -87.19 31.67 23.47
CA LYS A 174 -86.11 30.79 23.95
C LYS A 174 -85.76 29.67 22.97
N ALA A 175 -86.71 29.22 22.13
CA ALA A 175 -86.43 28.26 21.07
C ALA A 175 -85.67 28.92 19.91
N GLU A 176 -85.99 30.17 19.57
CA GLU A 176 -85.23 30.95 18.57
C GLU A 176 -83.83 31.32 19.07
N GLU A 177 -83.66 31.68 20.34
CA GLU A 177 -82.34 31.92 20.94
C GLU A 177 -81.51 30.63 21.04
N ARG A 178 -82.14 29.49 21.34
CA ARG A 178 -81.47 28.18 21.29
C ARG A 178 -81.13 27.74 19.87
N ARG A 179 -81.95 28.08 18.87
CA ARG A 179 -81.61 27.83 17.46
C ARG A 179 -80.45 28.71 17.01
N LYS A 180 -80.47 30.00 17.34
CA LYS A 180 -79.36 30.92 17.06
C LYS A 180 -78.07 30.55 17.79
N ALA A 181 -78.17 30.06 19.04
CA ALA A 181 -77.02 29.55 19.78
C ALA A 181 -76.49 28.24 19.17
N ALA A 182 -77.37 27.30 18.82
CA ALA A 182 -76.97 26.06 18.16
C ALA A 182 -76.38 26.29 16.76
N GLU A 183 -76.89 27.26 16.00
CA GLU A 183 -76.35 27.66 14.70
C GLU A 183 -74.98 28.34 14.85
N ALA A 184 -74.77 29.15 15.90
CA ALA A 184 -73.47 29.72 16.23
C ALA A 184 -72.46 28.66 16.68
N GLU A 185 -72.91 27.68 17.47
CA GLU A 185 -72.09 26.52 17.89
C GLU A 185 -71.72 25.64 16.70
N GLN A 186 -72.66 25.35 15.79
CA GLN A 186 -72.37 24.59 14.55
C GLN A 186 -71.39 25.33 13.65
N ALA A 187 -71.55 26.64 13.47
CA ALA A 187 -70.62 27.45 12.66
C ALA A 187 -69.21 27.54 13.29
N PHE A 188 -69.12 27.58 14.61
CA PHE A 188 -67.84 27.57 15.33
C PHE A 188 -67.15 26.20 15.21
N MET A 189 -67.89 25.10 15.40
CA MET A 189 -67.36 23.74 15.21
C MET A 189 -66.92 23.49 13.77
N GLU A 190 -67.68 23.98 12.78
CA GLU A 190 -67.31 23.83 11.37
C GLU A 190 -66.03 24.61 11.03
N ARG A 191 -65.83 25.79 11.61
CA ARG A 191 -64.57 26.54 11.46
C ARG A 191 -63.40 25.81 12.14
N ALA A 192 -63.58 25.30 13.35
CA ALA A 192 -62.54 24.54 14.05
C ALA A 192 -62.12 23.28 13.26
N LEU A 193 -63.07 22.53 12.69
CA LEU A 193 -62.77 21.36 11.86
C LEU A 193 -62.07 21.72 10.53
N ARG A 194 -62.34 22.89 9.96
CA ARG A 194 -61.63 23.38 8.76
C ARG A 194 -60.20 23.79 9.11
N GLU A 195 -60.02 24.53 10.21
CA GLU A 195 -58.70 24.94 10.70
C GLU A 195 -57.83 23.72 11.06
N GLU A 196 -58.38 22.69 11.70
CA GLU A 196 -57.66 21.44 12.02
C GLU A 196 -57.24 20.68 10.76
N ARG A 197 -58.12 20.58 9.76
CA ARG A 197 -57.80 19.97 8.46
C ARG A 197 -56.73 20.74 7.71
N GLU A 198 -56.80 22.07 7.71
CA GLU A 198 -55.78 22.93 7.09
C GLU A 198 -54.42 22.79 7.80
N GLN A 199 -54.40 22.75 9.13
CA GLN A 199 -53.19 22.50 9.92
C GLN A 199 -52.59 21.11 9.60
N MET A 200 -53.41 20.07 9.54
CA MET A 200 -52.96 18.72 9.21
C MET A 200 -52.37 18.63 7.78
N LEU A 201 -53.00 19.29 6.80
CA LEU A 201 -52.49 19.35 5.43
C LEU A 201 -51.16 20.13 5.35
N GLN A 202 -51.01 21.21 6.12
CA GLN A 202 -49.74 21.93 6.20
C GLN A 202 -48.65 21.08 6.86
N GLU A 203 -48.97 20.33 7.91
CA GLU A 203 -48.02 19.44 8.58
C GLU A 203 -47.58 18.28 7.68
N GLN A 204 -48.50 17.66 6.92
CA GLN A 204 -48.17 16.64 5.93
C GLN A 204 -47.25 17.20 4.83
N ARG A 205 -47.52 18.41 4.33
CA ARG A 205 -46.63 19.08 3.36
C ARG A 205 -45.24 19.35 3.94
N ARG A 206 -45.14 19.79 5.20
CA ARG A 206 -43.86 19.99 5.89
C ARG A 206 -43.10 18.66 6.05
N LYS A 207 -43.77 17.58 6.43
CA LYS A 207 -43.16 16.23 6.54
C LYS A 207 -42.66 15.73 5.18
N ALA A 208 -43.44 15.92 4.11
CA ALA A 208 -43.03 15.54 2.76
C ALA A 208 -41.80 16.34 2.28
N ALA A 209 -41.76 17.65 2.53
CA ALA A 209 -40.59 18.48 2.17
C ALA A 209 -39.31 18.03 2.89
N VAL A 210 -39.39 17.68 4.17
CA VAL A 210 -38.25 17.16 4.95
C VAL A 210 -37.79 15.79 4.43
N GLN A 211 -38.73 14.92 4.02
CA GLN A 211 -38.39 13.62 3.40
C GLN A 211 -37.72 13.78 2.03
N GLU A 212 -38.17 14.75 1.23
CA GLU A 212 -37.56 15.07 -0.05
C GLU A 212 -36.14 15.65 0.14
N GLU A 213 -35.95 16.54 1.12
CA GLU A 213 -34.63 17.11 1.40
C GLU A 213 -33.64 16.06 1.95
N THR A 214 -34.10 15.17 2.83
CA THR A 214 -33.27 14.07 3.36
C THR A 214 -32.90 13.04 2.29
N SER A 215 -33.84 12.69 1.39
CA SER A 215 -33.54 11.79 0.27
C SER A 215 -32.57 12.40 -0.74
N ARG A 216 -32.69 13.71 -1.04
CA ARG A 216 -31.72 14.45 -1.86
C ARG A 216 -30.32 14.48 -1.22
N LYS A 217 -30.21 14.74 0.08
CA LYS A 217 -28.92 14.73 0.81
C LYS A 217 -28.27 13.34 0.83
N LEU A 218 -29.06 12.28 1.01
CA LEU A 218 -28.58 10.90 0.97
C LEU A 218 -28.08 10.51 -0.43
N ALA A 219 -28.79 10.91 -1.48
CA ALA A 219 -28.38 10.67 -2.86
C ALA A 219 -27.06 11.39 -3.21
N ALA A 220 -26.90 12.65 -2.80
CA ALA A 220 -25.67 13.41 -2.98
C ALA A 220 -24.46 12.75 -2.26
N THR A 221 -24.66 12.30 -1.02
CA THR A 221 -23.60 11.62 -0.24
C THR A 221 -23.18 10.30 -0.89
N ARG A 222 -24.12 9.53 -1.45
CA ARG A 222 -23.80 8.28 -2.17
C ARG A 222 -23.00 8.55 -3.45
N ALA A 223 -23.40 9.56 -4.23
CA ALA A 223 -22.68 9.96 -5.43
C ALA A 223 -21.23 10.38 -5.12
N GLU A 224 -21.02 11.20 -4.09
CA GLU A 224 -19.67 11.61 -3.66
C GLU A 224 -18.81 10.43 -3.18
N GLN A 225 -19.39 9.48 -2.44
CA GLN A 225 -18.66 8.30 -1.99
C GLN A 225 -18.30 7.37 -3.16
N GLU A 226 -19.20 7.19 -4.11
CA GLU A 226 -18.94 6.41 -5.30
C GLU A 226 -17.85 7.05 -6.16
N GLU A 227 -17.88 8.38 -6.34
CA GLU A 227 -16.83 9.11 -7.04
C GLU A 227 -15.47 8.99 -6.33
N LYS A 228 -15.43 9.12 -5.00
CA LYS A 228 -14.21 8.90 -4.20
C LYS A 228 -13.65 7.48 -4.38
N ARG A 229 -14.51 6.46 -4.42
CA ARG A 229 -14.09 5.07 -4.69
C ARG A 229 -13.56 4.90 -6.11
N ARG A 230 -14.22 5.50 -7.11
CA ARG A 230 -13.75 5.46 -8.51
C ARG A 230 -12.39 6.15 -8.68
N ARG A 231 -12.17 7.31 -8.04
CA ARG A 231 -10.88 8.02 -8.06
C ARG A 231 -9.76 7.16 -7.42
N LYS A 232 -9.99 6.62 -6.22
CA LYS A 232 -9.01 5.73 -5.56
C LYS A 232 -8.66 4.50 -6.41
N ALA A 233 -9.66 3.81 -6.97
CA ALA A 233 -9.42 2.66 -7.84
C ALA A 233 -8.66 3.04 -9.12
N SER A 234 -8.89 4.24 -9.68
CA SER A 234 -8.15 4.73 -10.84
C SER A 234 -6.69 5.07 -10.51
N GLU A 235 -6.44 5.67 -9.34
CA GLU A 235 -5.10 5.99 -8.83
C GLU A 235 -4.29 4.74 -8.54
N GLU A 236 -4.89 3.73 -7.90
CA GLU A 236 -4.23 2.43 -7.63
C GLU A 236 -3.85 1.71 -8.93
N ARG A 237 -4.76 1.69 -9.92
CA ARG A 237 -4.45 1.11 -11.24
C ARG A 237 -3.35 1.88 -11.96
N ALA A 238 -3.35 3.20 -11.88
CA ALA A 238 -2.30 4.03 -12.46
C ALA A 238 -0.94 3.76 -11.79
N ALA A 239 -0.91 3.69 -10.45
CA ALA A 239 0.28 3.37 -9.68
C ALA A 239 0.82 1.96 -10.00
N GLN A 240 -0.07 0.97 -10.15
CA GLN A 240 0.32 -0.40 -10.52
C GLN A 240 0.92 -0.45 -11.93
N ARG A 241 0.30 0.21 -12.92
CA ARG A 241 0.86 0.29 -14.28
C ARG A 241 2.20 1.00 -14.34
N ALA A 242 2.41 2.02 -13.50
CA ALA A 242 3.70 2.70 -13.41
C ALA A 242 4.80 1.77 -12.90
N LYS A 243 4.52 0.99 -11.83
CA LYS A 243 5.43 -0.03 -11.30
C LYS A 243 5.74 -1.12 -12.33
N GLU A 244 4.71 -1.64 -13.02
CA GLU A 244 4.90 -2.68 -14.05
C GLU A 244 5.80 -2.21 -15.19
N ARG A 245 5.64 -0.96 -15.64
CA ARG A 245 6.53 -0.36 -16.67
C ARG A 245 7.96 -0.18 -16.18
N GLU A 246 8.16 0.14 -14.90
CA GLU A 246 9.50 0.25 -14.33
C GLU A 246 10.19 -1.11 -14.26
N ILE A 247 9.47 -2.15 -13.84
CA ILE A 247 9.96 -3.54 -13.85
C ILE A 247 10.33 -3.96 -15.28
N GLU A 248 9.50 -3.64 -16.27
CA GLU A 248 9.77 -3.95 -17.67
C GLU A 248 11.01 -3.20 -18.20
N ARG A 249 11.15 -1.91 -17.91
CA ARG A 249 12.35 -1.13 -18.25
C ARG A 249 13.62 -1.73 -17.66
N ARG A 250 13.58 -2.14 -16.38
CA ARG A 250 14.75 -2.75 -15.72
C ARG A 250 15.04 -4.16 -16.27
N ARG A 251 14.02 -4.95 -16.60
CA ARG A 251 14.21 -6.24 -17.30
C ARG A 251 14.85 -6.06 -18.67
N MET A 252 14.43 -5.05 -19.43
CA MET A 252 15.07 -4.70 -20.70
C MET A 252 16.53 -4.28 -20.51
N ALA A 253 16.80 -3.38 -19.56
CA ALA A 253 18.16 -2.93 -19.26
C ALA A 253 19.09 -4.11 -18.86
N LEU A 254 18.57 -5.08 -18.09
CA LEU A 254 19.30 -6.31 -17.79
C LEU A 254 19.58 -7.15 -19.05
N ALA A 255 18.60 -7.32 -19.91
CA ALA A 255 18.77 -8.07 -21.16
C ALA A 255 19.83 -7.41 -22.06
N ASP A 256 19.89 -6.07 -22.07
CA ASP A 256 20.92 -5.31 -22.78
C ASP A 256 22.30 -5.49 -22.14
N ALA A 257 22.40 -5.36 -20.82
CA ALA A 257 23.64 -5.59 -20.08
C ALA A 257 24.19 -7.01 -20.29
N ARG A 258 23.32 -8.04 -20.33
CA ARG A 258 23.70 -9.42 -20.66
C ARG A 258 24.25 -9.54 -22.07
N ARG A 259 23.61 -8.90 -23.04
CA ARG A 259 24.08 -8.87 -24.44
C ARG A 259 25.45 -8.22 -24.53
N THR A 260 25.65 -7.09 -23.84
CA THR A 260 26.94 -6.40 -23.78
C THR A 260 28.02 -7.26 -23.11
N LEU A 261 27.74 -7.90 -21.98
CA LEU A 261 28.68 -8.79 -21.29
C LEU A 261 29.07 -9.99 -22.15
N ASN A 262 28.12 -10.58 -22.88
CA ASN A 262 28.41 -11.67 -23.80
C ASN A 262 29.30 -11.21 -24.96
N ALA A 263 28.97 -10.06 -25.57
CA ALA A 263 29.77 -9.47 -26.63
C ALA A 263 31.20 -9.15 -26.18
N GLN A 264 31.37 -8.61 -24.96
CA GLN A 264 32.70 -8.36 -24.37
C GLN A 264 33.46 -9.66 -24.11
N CYS A 265 32.79 -10.69 -23.60
CA CYS A 265 33.42 -12.00 -23.41
C CYS A 265 33.90 -12.58 -24.74
N GLU A 266 33.11 -12.47 -25.80
CA GLU A 266 33.48 -12.93 -27.15
C GLU A 266 34.64 -12.10 -27.72
N GLU A 267 34.62 -10.78 -27.54
CA GLU A 267 35.70 -9.88 -27.96
C GLU A 267 37.03 -10.19 -27.25
N ASP A 268 37.00 -10.41 -25.93
CA ASP A 268 38.19 -10.75 -25.14
C ASP A 268 38.76 -12.13 -25.54
N VAL A 269 37.89 -13.12 -25.77
CA VAL A 269 38.30 -14.45 -26.25
C VAL A 269 38.87 -14.36 -27.67
N PHE A 270 38.24 -13.58 -28.54
CA PHE A 270 38.74 -13.32 -29.89
C PHE A 270 40.11 -12.65 -29.85
N ALA A 271 40.30 -11.62 -29.03
CA ALA A 271 41.60 -10.96 -28.87
C ALA A 271 42.68 -11.95 -28.42
N LEU A 272 42.35 -12.85 -27.48
CA LEU A 272 43.27 -13.90 -27.04
C LEU A 272 43.70 -14.82 -28.20
N ARG A 273 42.73 -15.27 -29.00
CA ARG A 273 42.94 -16.25 -30.08
C ARG A 273 43.55 -15.68 -31.35
N GLU A 274 43.07 -14.52 -31.79
CA GLU A 274 43.39 -13.99 -33.12
C GLU A 274 44.51 -12.94 -33.06
N VAL A 275 44.79 -12.38 -31.88
CA VAL A 275 45.83 -11.35 -31.72
C VAL A 275 46.97 -11.88 -30.87
N HIS A 276 46.70 -12.36 -29.66
CA HIS A 276 47.75 -12.68 -28.69
C HIS A 276 48.48 -13.99 -28.99
N LEU A 277 47.75 -15.08 -29.26
CA LEU A 277 48.37 -16.37 -29.61
C LEU A 277 49.25 -16.28 -30.88
N PRO A 278 48.80 -15.71 -32.02
CA PRO A 278 49.61 -15.61 -33.22
C PRO A 278 50.86 -14.74 -33.02
N SER A 279 50.78 -13.70 -32.18
CA SER A 279 51.94 -12.90 -31.81
C SER A 279 52.95 -13.72 -31.01
N ALA A 280 52.50 -14.44 -29.98
CA ALA A 280 53.38 -15.27 -29.16
C ALA A 280 54.04 -16.39 -29.97
N LEU A 281 53.30 -17.04 -30.88
CA LEU A 281 53.84 -18.07 -31.78
C LEU A 281 54.89 -17.49 -32.74
N ARG A 282 54.67 -16.26 -33.23
CA ARG A 282 55.62 -15.55 -34.07
C ARG A 282 56.91 -15.25 -33.32
N ASP A 283 56.81 -14.75 -32.10
CA ASP A 283 57.97 -14.45 -31.24
C ASP A 283 58.77 -15.71 -30.93
N LEU A 284 58.09 -16.83 -30.62
CA LEU A 284 58.72 -18.14 -30.44
C LEU A 284 59.48 -18.58 -31.69
N LYS A 285 58.85 -18.48 -32.86
CA LYS A 285 59.47 -18.85 -34.15
C LYS A 285 60.72 -18.00 -34.43
N PHE A 286 60.65 -16.69 -34.19
CA PHE A 286 61.81 -15.80 -34.36
C PHE A 286 62.94 -16.11 -33.38
N GLY A 287 62.63 -16.30 -32.09
CA GLY A 287 63.61 -16.66 -31.08
C GLY A 287 64.36 -17.94 -31.42
N ILE A 288 63.64 -18.98 -31.86
CA ILE A 288 64.25 -20.26 -32.26
C ILE A 288 65.06 -20.13 -33.55
N ALA A 289 64.58 -19.36 -34.53
CA ALA A 289 65.33 -19.07 -35.74
C ALA A 289 66.65 -18.34 -35.42
N GLN A 290 66.64 -17.39 -34.49
CA GLN A 290 67.84 -16.67 -34.05
C GLN A 290 68.85 -17.60 -33.37
N LYS A 291 68.40 -18.47 -32.44
CA LYS A 291 69.24 -19.51 -31.82
C LYS A 291 69.87 -20.41 -32.89
N ARG A 292 69.06 -20.86 -33.86
CA ARG A 292 69.52 -21.72 -34.97
C ARG A 292 70.61 -21.03 -35.79
N VAL A 293 70.41 -19.76 -36.18
CA VAL A 293 71.41 -19.01 -36.94
C VAL A 293 72.73 -18.91 -36.16
N SER A 294 72.67 -18.66 -34.84
CA SER A 294 73.85 -18.62 -33.98
C SER A 294 74.59 -19.96 -33.96
N LEU A 295 73.88 -21.07 -33.73
CA LEU A 295 74.46 -22.40 -33.73
C LEU A 295 75.04 -22.77 -35.11
N VAL A 296 74.35 -22.46 -36.21
CA VAL A 296 74.88 -22.70 -37.57
C VAL A 296 76.15 -21.89 -37.82
N ALA A 297 76.24 -20.65 -37.33
CA ALA A 297 77.44 -19.85 -37.43
C ALA A 297 78.62 -20.48 -36.65
N GLU A 298 78.36 -21.03 -35.47
CA GLU A 298 79.34 -21.80 -34.70
C GLU A 298 79.76 -23.09 -35.43
N GLN A 299 78.81 -23.83 -36.00
CA GLN A 299 79.09 -25.04 -36.79
C GLN A 299 80.03 -24.74 -37.96
N ARG A 300 79.80 -23.63 -38.66
CA ARG A 300 80.65 -23.18 -39.77
C ARG A 300 82.07 -22.85 -39.30
N LYS A 301 82.21 -22.20 -38.13
CA LYS A 301 83.53 -21.91 -37.53
C LYS A 301 84.27 -23.19 -37.16
N LEU A 302 83.60 -24.15 -36.52
CA LEU A 302 84.18 -25.45 -36.17
C LEU A 302 84.62 -26.24 -37.41
N LYS A 303 83.77 -26.30 -38.43
CA LYS A 303 84.07 -26.97 -39.70
C LYS A 303 85.26 -26.37 -40.43
N ALA A 304 85.37 -25.03 -40.45
CA ALA A 304 86.52 -24.35 -41.03
C ALA A 304 87.81 -24.70 -40.28
N ARG A 305 87.79 -24.70 -38.93
CA ARG A 305 88.94 -25.12 -38.10
C ARG A 305 89.32 -26.57 -38.35
N ARG A 306 88.33 -27.46 -38.44
CA ARG A 306 88.54 -28.89 -38.72
C ARG A 306 89.24 -29.10 -40.05
N LEU A 307 88.81 -28.40 -41.10
CA LEU A 307 89.43 -28.45 -42.42
C LEU A 307 90.87 -27.91 -42.41
N ALA A 308 91.13 -26.83 -41.66
CA ALA A 308 92.47 -26.29 -41.50
C ALA A 308 93.43 -27.30 -40.85
N ILE A 309 93.01 -27.99 -39.78
CA ILE A 309 93.80 -29.05 -39.13
C ILE A 309 94.02 -30.24 -40.06
N GLN A 310 93.01 -30.65 -40.82
CA GLN A 310 93.16 -31.72 -41.82
C GLN A 310 94.15 -31.36 -42.93
N ALA A 311 94.20 -30.09 -43.34
CA ALA A 311 95.19 -29.62 -44.31
C ALA A 311 96.62 -29.68 -43.70
N GLN A 312 96.80 -29.19 -42.47
CA GLN A 312 98.08 -29.27 -41.76
C GLN A 312 98.58 -30.72 -41.59
N LEU A 313 97.69 -31.66 -41.26
CA LEU A 313 98.04 -33.08 -41.14
C LEU A 313 98.53 -33.73 -42.45
N LYS A 314 98.16 -33.18 -43.60
CA LYS A 314 98.59 -33.66 -44.93
C LYS A 314 99.95 -33.12 -45.35
N GLU A 315 100.48 -32.09 -44.68
CA GLU A 315 101.79 -31.54 -45.02
C GLU A 315 102.91 -32.55 -44.69
N PRO A 316 103.84 -32.83 -45.63
CA PRO A 316 104.81 -33.92 -45.51
C PRO A 316 105.84 -33.70 -44.39
N LEU A 317 106.04 -32.46 -43.93
CA LEU A 317 107.12 -32.07 -43.00
C LEU A 317 106.69 -31.91 -41.53
N VAL A 318 105.44 -32.23 -41.16
CA VAL A 318 105.00 -32.06 -39.77
C VAL A 318 105.70 -33.08 -38.85
N PRO A 319 106.36 -32.64 -37.76
CA PRO A 319 107.01 -33.53 -36.79
C PRO A 319 106.03 -34.55 -36.20
N SER A 320 106.49 -35.76 -35.88
CA SER A 320 105.65 -36.85 -35.36
C SER A 320 104.86 -36.45 -34.10
N ALA A 321 105.50 -35.74 -33.16
CA ALA A 321 104.86 -35.24 -31.95
C ALA A 321 103.75 -34.21 -32.23
N ALA A 322 103.93 -33.35 -33.25
CA ALA A 322 102.91 -32.40 -33.67
C ALA A 322 101.71 -33.09 -34.36
N LYS A 323 101.96 -34.18 -35.11
CA LYS A 323 100.90 -34.99 -35.73
C LYS A 323 99.95 -35.61 -34.70
N VAL A 324 100.46 -36.06 -33.55
CA VAL A 324 99.61 -36.60 -32.47
C VAL A 324 98.68 -35.51 -31.92
N LYS A 325 99.24 -34.35 -31.55
CA LYS A 325 98.44 -33.20 -31.04
C LYS A 325 97.37 -32.74 -32.04
N LEU A 326 97.68 -32.73 -33.33
CA LEU A 326 96.72 -32.37 -34.38
C LEU A 326 95.61 -33.42 -34.55
N ARG A 327 95.91 -34.71 -34.34
CA ARG A 327 94.88 -35.78 -34.34
C ARG A 327 93.97 -35.69 -33.13
N ASP A 328 94.52 -35.41 -31.95
CA ASP A 328 93.74 -35.22 -30.73
C ASP A 328 92.81 -34.00 -30.87
N ALA A 329 93.34 -32.88 -31.37
CA ALA A 329 92.54 -31.68 -31.66
C ALA A 329 91.47 -31.90 -32.75
N LEU A 330 91.74 -32.78 -33.72
CA LEU A 330 90.73 -33.17 -34.72
C LEU A 330 89.60 -33.98 -34.09
N ALA A 331 89.93 -34.90 -33.18
CA ALA A 331 88.95 -35.71 -32.46
C ALA A 331 88.05 -34.82 -31.59
N THR A 332 88.62 -33.88 -30.84
CA THR A 332 87.83 -32.93 -30.02
C THR A 332 86.91 -32.07 -30.88
N LEU A 333 87.39 -31.48 -31.98
CA LEU A 333 86.53 -30.70 -32.89
C LEU A 333 85.40 -31.53 -33.50
N THR A 334 85.64 -32.81 -33.81
CA THR A 334 84.61 -33.70 -34.36
C THR A 334 83.54 -34.01 -33.31
N GLN A 335 83.94 -34.17 -32.05
CA GLN A 335 83.01 -34.33 -30.93
C GLN A 335 82.18 -33.06 -30.71
N GLU A 336 82.80 -31.88 -30.72
CA GLU A 336 82.12 -30.59 -30.62
C GLU A 336 81.10 -30.38 -31.75
N GLU A 337 81.46 -30.71 -33.00
CA GLU A 337 80.54 -30.68 -34.15
C GLU A 337 79.32 -31.60 -33.94
N SER A 338 79.54 -32.81 -33.39
CA SER A 338 78.46 -33.78 -33.11
C SER A 338 77.52 -33.28 -32.01
N THR A 339 78.07 -32.72 -30.93
CA THR A 339 77.29 -32.10 -29.85
C THR A 339 76.44 -30.96 -30.39
N LEU A 340 77.04 -30.07 -31.19
CA LEU A 340 76.35 -28.93 -31.77
C LEU A 340 75.27 -29.33 -32.79
N ALA A 341 75.50 -30.40 -33.58
CA ALA A 341 74.49 -30.97 -34.47
C ALA A 341 73.30 -31.58 -33.70
N SER A 342 73.56 -32.10 -32.51
CA SER A 342 72.50 -32.61 -31.62
C SER A 342 71.69 -31.44 -31.02
N SER A 343 72.36 -30.37 -30.59
CA SER A 343 71.68 -29.13 -30.15
C SER A 343 70.82 -28.50 -31.25
N LEU A 344 71.30 -28.46 -32.49
CA LEU A 344 70.52 -27.96 -33.64
C LEU A 344 69.23 -28.76 -33.89
N ARG A 345 69.27 -30.08 -33.67
CA ARG A 345 68.08 -30.95 -33.75
C ARG A 345 67.13 -30.71 -32.57
N GLY A 346 67.66 -30.54 -31.35
CA GLY A 346 66.86 -30.22 -30.17
C GLY A 346 66.04 -28.93 -30.28
N LEU A 347 66.48 -27.96 -31.11
CA LEU A 347 65.71 -26.74 -31.36
C LEU A 347 64.36 -26.98 -32.05
N ASP A 348 64.22 -28.02 -32.88
CA ASP A 348 62.93 -28.35 -33.49
C ASP A 348 61.94 -28.91 -32.46
N ASP A 349 62.44 -29.69 -31.50
CA ASP A 349 61.64 -30.22 -30.40
C ASP A 349 61.27 -29.11 -29.40
N GLU A 350 62.20 -28.19 -29.09
CA GLU A 350 61.91 -26.96 -28.35
C GLU A 350 60.78 -26.15 -29.01
N HIS A 351 60.80 -26.03 -30.35
CA HIS A 351 59.76 -25.31 -31.08
C HIS A 351 58.40 -25.97 -30.93
N LYS A 352 58.32 -27.27 -31.21
CA LYS A 352 57.06 -28.03 -31.09
C LYS A 352 56.50 -27.96 -29.67
N HIS A 353 57.36 -28.18 -28.68
CA HIS A 353 56.95 -28.13 -27.28
C HIS A 353 56.50 -26.73 -26.86
N GLY A 354 57.23 -25.68 -27.27
CA GLY A 354 56.86 -24.29 -26.99
C GLY A 354 55.52 -23.88 -27.62
N VAL A 355 55.23 -24.32 -28.85
CA VAL A 355 53.94 -24.11 -29.50
C VAL A 355 52.83 -24.77 -28.69
N GLN A 356 53.01 -26.04 -28.29
CA GLN A 356 52.03 -26.77 -27.52
C GLN A 356 51.72 -26.11 -26.17
N LEU A 357 52.75 -25.67 -25.44
CA LEU A 357 52.57 -24.98 -24.15
C LEU A 357 51.81 -23.65 -24.31
N LEU A 358 52.10 -22.89 -25.38
CA LEU A 358 51.39 -21.65 -25.67
C LEU A 358 49.91 -21.89 -26.00
N GLU A 359 49.62 -22.89 -26.82
CA GLU A 359 48.24 -23.26 -27.17
C GLU A 359 47.45 -23.69 -25.93
N THR A 360 47.99 -24.62 -25.13
CA THR A 360 47.32 -25.08 -23.90
C THR A 360 47.12 -23.94 -22.89
N SER A 361 48.12 -23.08 -22.69
CA SER A 361 47.97 -21.94 -21.78
C SER A 361 46.93 -20.93 -22.27
N MET A 362 46.77 -20.75 -23.59
CA MET A 362 45.71 -19.90 -24.14
C MET A 362 44.33 -20.53 -24.01
N ASP A 363 44.22 -21.86 -24.13
CA ASP A 363 42.98 -22.60 -23.88
C ASP A 363 42.52 -22.43 -22.42
N GLU A 364 43.40 -22.68 -21.46
CA GLU A 364 43.13 -22.49 -20.02
C GLU A 364 42.67 -21.05 -19.73
N ARG A 365 43.34 -20.08 -20.34
CA ARG A 365 43.03 -18.67 -20.15
C ARG A 365 41.70 -18.26 -20.79
N GLU A 366 41.32 -18.84 -21.91
CA GLU A 366 39.99 -18.68 -22.49
C GLU A 366 38.90 -19.22 -21.55
N GLU A 367 39.12 -20.40 -20.96
CA GLU A 367 38.19 -20.99 -20.00
C GLU A 367 38.03 -20.12 -18.75
N GLU A 368 39.13 -19.58 -18.22
CA GLU A 368 39.10 -18.63 -17.10
C GLU A 368 38.30 -17.36 -17.42
N ILE A 369 38.53 -16.75 -18.59
CA ILE A 369 37.78 -15.57 -19.04
C ILE A 369 36.28 -15.91 -19.10
N ARG A 370 35.93 -17.02 -19.76
CA ARG A 370 34.52 -17.46 -19.87
C ARG A 370 33.89 -17.71 -18.50
N ALA A 371 34.62 -18.33 -17.58
CA ALA A 371 34.17 -18.59 -16.21
C ALA A 371 33.94 -17.29 -15.43
N GLN A 372 34.85 -16.31 -15.53
CA GLN A 372 34.70 -15.00 -14.87
C GLN A 372 33.46 -14.25 -15.38
N TYR A 373 33.25 -14.18 -16.70
CA TYR A 373 32.05 -13.56 -17.27
C TYR A 373 30.77 -14.33 -16.94
N ALA A 374 30.83 -15.66 -16.79
CA ALA A 374 29.69 -16.46 -16.35
C ALA A 374 29.35 -16.18 -14.87
N ALA A 375 30.35 -16.02 -14.01
CA ALA A 375 30.14 -15.65 -12.60
C ALA A 375 29.49 -14.27 -12.48
N LEU A 376 30.01 -13.25 -13.18
CA LEU A 376 29.42 -11.91 -13.20
C LEU A 376 27.95 -11.91 -13.67
N ARG A 377 27.62 -12.74 -14.67
CA ARG A 377 26.24 -12.91 -15.13
C ARG A 377 25.35 -13.47 -14.02
N ARG A 378 25.79 -14.52 -13.32
CA ARG A 378 25.03 -15.11 -12.20
C ARG A 378 24.86 -14.13 -11.04
N ASP A 379 25.89 -13.37 -10.71
CA ASP A 379 25.82 -12.39 -9.62
C ASP A 379 24.81 -11.28 -9.94
N ALA A 380 24.83 -10.75 -11.17
CA ALA A 380 23.84 -9.77 -11.62
C ALA A 380 22.40 -10.34 -11.65
N GLU A 381 22.23 -11.60 -12.03
CA GLU A 381 20.93 -12.30 -11.96
C GLU A 381 20.42 -12.42 -10.52
N ASN A 382 21.29 -12.85 -9.60
CA ASN A 382 20.97 -13.02 -8.19
C ASN A 382 20.58 -11.70 -7.53
N GLU A 383 21.31 -10.62 -7.83
CA GLU A 383 21.02 -9.29 -7.32
C GLU A 383 19.63 -8.80 -7.74
N ILE A 384 19.26 -9.02 -8.99
CA ILE A 384 17.93 -8.65 -9.50
C ILE A 384 16.83 -9.49 -8.85
N SER A 385 17.04 -10.81 -8.72
CA SER A 385 16.10 -11.68 -7.99
C SER A 385 15.91 -11.23 -6.54
N LEU A 386 16.99 -10.81 -5.86
CA LEU A 386 16.92 -10.25 -4.50
C LEU A 386 16.14 -8.94 -4.47
N CYS A 387 16.37 -8.03 -5.41
CA CYS A 387 15.64 -6.76 -5.48
C CYS A 387 14.14 -6.96 -5.76
N VAL A 388 13.77 -7.95 -6.58
CA VAL A 388 12.35 -8.32 -6.82
C VAL A 388 11.73 -8.85 -5.53
N ARG A 389 12.42 -9.77 -4.86
CA ARG A 389 11.94 -10.37 -3.62
C ARG A 389 11.74 -9.34 -2.50
N ASP A 390 12.64 -8.37 -2.41
CA ASP A 390 12.61 -7.33 -1.37
C ASP A 390 11.56 -6.23 -1.64
N GLY A 391 10.83 -6.28 -2.78
CA GLY A 391 9.85 -5.26 -3.16
C GLY A 391 10.46 -3.87 -3.36
N LYS A 392 11.77 -3.82 -3.67
CA LYS A 392 12.51 -2.59 -4.02
C LYS A 392 12.35 -2.22 -5.51
N LEU A 393 11.63 -3.05 -6.26
CA LEU A 393 11.27 -2.91 -7.67
C LEU A 393 9.80 -2.53 -7.85
#